data_AF-A0A8B8ZID3-F1
#
_entry.id   AF-A0A8B8ZID3-F1
#
_cell.length_a   1.000
_cell.length_b   1.000
_cell.length_c   1.000
_cell.angle_alpha   90.00
_cell.angle_beta   90.00
_cell.angle_gamma   90.00
#
_symmetry.space_group_name_H-M   'P 1'
#
loop_
_entity.id
_entity.type
_entity.pdbx_description
1 polymer ?
#
loop_
_entity_poly.entity_id
_entity_poly.type
_entity_poly.pdbx_seq_one_letter_code
_entity_poly.pdbx_strand_id
1 'polypeptide(L)'
;MMERNCSEELIVIARGPNNIVNRYDGFIINGFKFHTQEREKFRKTQNSGVMVEADGKNYYGALTDIYELDYYGKFKVVLFRCNWVDINSPRGLRQDINGFTLVNFSRLIHTGVLLKDDPFVFSSQARQVFFVQDSKDKNWSLVIKTKPRDLYDMGKRLEEEDDDTYTQCMPYNVVPTDEVNAPMSLIRMDVE
;
A
#
# COMPACT_ATOMS: atom_id res chain seq x y z
N MET A 1 25.65 -25.82 33.04
CA MET A 1 24.33 -25.63 32.41
C MET A 1 24.43 -24.36 31.57
N MET A 2 24.28 -24.43 30.25
CA MET A 2 24.09 -23.23 29.44
C MET A 2 22.63 -22.81 29.59
N GLU A 3 22.38 -21.69 30.25
CA GLU A 3 21.08 -21.03 30.18
C GLU A 3 20.83 -20.65 28.72
N ARG A 4 19.82 -21.28 28.11
CA ARG A 4 19.31 -20.82 26.82
C ARG A 4 18.48 -19.56 27.07
N ASN A 5 19.15 -18.42 27.26
CA ASN A 5 18.47 -17.15 27.33
C ASN A 5 17.94 -16.81 25.93
N CYS A 6 16.61 -16.85 25.79
CA CYS A 6 15.91 -16.36 24.61
C CYS A 6 15.99 -14.82 24.62
N SER A 7 16.20 -14.19 23.45
CA SER A 7 16.21 -12.73 23.38
C SER A 7 14.85 -12.16 23.78
N GLU A 8 14.84 -10.95 24.37
CA GLU A 8 13.59 -10.27 24.72
C GLU A 8 12.68 -10.08 23.49
N GLU A 9 13.27 -9.83 22.33
CA GLU A 9 12.55 -9.71 21.05
C GLU A 9 11.80 -10.98 20.67
N LEU A 10 12.46 -12.15 20.77
CA LEU A 10 11.82 -13.43 20.49
C LEU A 10 10.68 -13.73 21.46
N ILE A 11 10.84 -13.36 22.73
CA ILE A 11 9.78 -13.50 23.74
C ILE A 11 8.58 -12.64 23.36
N VAL A 12 8.81 -11.41 22.91
CA VAL A 12 7.75 -10.46 22.56
C VAL A 12 7.04 -10.87 21.26
N ILE A 13 7.78 -11.31 20.24
CA ILE A 13 7.19 -11.88 19.01
C ILE A 13 6.33 -13.10 19.33
N ALA A 14 6.82 -14.01 20.19
CA ALA A 14 6.09 -15.22 20.57
C ALA A 14 4.81 -14.94 21.38
N ARG A 15 4.75 -13.81 22.12
CA ARG A 15 3.53 -13.36 22.81
C ARG A 15 2.48 -12.82 21.84
N GLY A 16 2.89 -12.37 20.65
CA GLY A 16 2.04 -11.68 19.70
C GLY A 16 1.87 -10.18 20.01
N PRO A 17 1.17 -9.45 19.13
CA PRO A 17 0.93 -8.02 19.31
C PRO A 17 -0.05 -7.77 20.46
N ASN A 18 -0.06 -6.52 20.94
CA ASN A 18 -1.08 -6.04 21.84
C ASN A 18 -2.48 -6.24 21.23
N ASN A 19 -3.49 -6.49 22.08
CA ASN A 19 -4.88 -6.66 21.65
C ASN A 19 -5.56 -5.33 21.27
N ILE A 20 -4.87 -4.20 21.47
CA ILE A 20 -5.25 -2.88 21.02
C ILE A 20 -4.44 -2.53 19.77
N VAL A 21 -5.14 -2.07 18.73
CA VAL A 21 -4.55 -1.70 17.44
C VAL A 21 -4.85 -0.23 17.13
N ASN A 22 -3.87 0.50 16.60
CA ASN A 22 -4.09 1.83 16.05
C ASN A 22 -4.57 1.70 14.60
N ARG A 23 -5.58 2.50 14.23
CA ARG A 23 -6.10 2.54 12.85
C ARG A 23 -5.84 3.92 12.24
N TYR A 24 -5.35 3.94 11.02
CA TYR A 24 -5.07 5.16 10.27
C TYR A 24 -5.87 5.21 8.98
N ASP A 25 -6.08 6.43 8.48
CA ASP A 25 -6.70 6.70 7.19
C ASP A 25 -5.69 7.10 6.11
N GLY A 26 -4.44 7.35 6.49
CA GLY A 26 -3.31 7.61 5.61
C GLY A 26 -1.97 7.25 6.24
N PHE A 27 -1.03 6.81 5.39
CA PHE A 27 0.30 6.36 5.83
C PHE A 27 1.35 6.66 4.76
N ILE A 28 2.50 7.17 5.18
CA ILE A 28 3.64 7.42 4.29
C ILE A 28 4.69 6.34 4.56
N ILE A 29 5.18 5.70 3.50
CA ILE A 29 6.28 4.74 3.57
C ILE A 29 6.98 4.66 2.22
N ASN A 30 8.31 4.54 2.21
CA ASN A 30 9.13 4.41 0.99
C ASN A 30 8.86 5.52 -0.05
N GLY A 31 8.61 6.76 0.39
CA GLY A 31 8.28 7.89 -0.48
C GLY A 31 6.90 7.81 -1.15
N PHE A 32 6.07 6.84 -0.78
CA PHE A 32 4.67 6.74 -1.19
C PHE A 32 3.75 7.25 -0.10
N LYS A 33 2.72 8.00 -0.49
CA LYS A 33 1.66 8.46 0.42
C LYS A 33 0.40 7.65 0.14
N PHE A 34 0.07 6.70 1.00
CA PHE A 34 -1.14 5.89 0.90
C PHE A 34 -2.30 6.54 1.65
N HIS A 35 -3.52 6.39 1.11
CA HIS A 35 -4.76 6.77 1.78
C HIS A 35 -5.77 5.64 1.66
N THR A 36 -6.62 5.44 2.66
CA THR A 36 -7.74 4.51 2.53
C THR A 36 -8.74 5.02 1.48
N GLN A 37 -9.45 4.10 0.83
CA GLN A 37 -10.51 4.43 -0.13
C GLN A 37 -11.53 5.43 0.44
N GLU A 38 -11.88 5.29 1.72
CA GLU A 38 -12.81 6.20 2.39
C GLU A 38 -12.26 7.63 2.48
N ARG A 39 -10.97 7.79 2.83
CA ARG A 39 -10.34 9.11 2.95
C ARG A 39 -10.23 9.84 1.62
N GLU A 40 -10.02 9.10 0.53
CA GLU A 40 -9.86 9.67 -0.82
C GLU A 40 -11.17 9.82 -1.60
N LYS A 41 -12.29 9.31 -1.08
CA LYS A 41 -13.59 9.29 -1.76
C LYS A 41 -14.04 10.65 -2.29
N PHE A 42 -13.73 11.71 -1.55
CA PHE A 42 -14.04 13.10 -1.90
C PHE A 42 -12.80 13.91 -2.25
N ARG A 43 -11.72 13.24 -2.69
CA ARG A 43 -10.49 13.89 -3.10
C ARG A 43 -10.24 13.69 -4.58
N LYS A 44 -9.74 14.75 -5.19
CA LYS A 44 -9.19 14.73 -6.56
C LYS A 44 -7.97 13.82 -6.70
N THR A 45 -7.25 13.51 -5.62
CA THR A 45 -6.09 12.61 -5.66
C THR A 45 -6.46 11.20 -5.24
N GLN A 46 -5.95 10.19 -5.95
CA GLN A 46 -6.09 8.77 -5.62
C GLN A 46 -4.77 8.24 -5.08
N ASN A 47 -4.78 7.73 -3.87
CA ASN A 47 -3.62 7.19 -3.17
C ASN A 47 -3.90 5.81 -2.53
N SER A 48 -5.07 5.22 -2.81
CA SER A 48 -5.47 3.92 -2.26
C SER A 48 -5.00 2.71 -3.07
N GLY A 49 -4.46 2.90 -4.27
CA GLY A 49 -4.02 1.78 -5.08
C GLY A 49 -2.72 1.17 -4.57
N VAL A 50 -2.76 -0.15 -4.34
CA VAL A 50 -1.65 -0.94 -3.83
C VAL A 50 -1.27 -2.01 -4.86
N MET A 51 0.02 -2.18 -5.08
CA MET A 51 0.59 -3.30 -5.80
C MET A 51 1.68 -3.98 -4.96
N VAL A 52 1.65 -5.31 -4.97
CA VAL A 52 2.65 -6.15 -4.30
C VAL A 52 3.19 -7.14 -5.31
N GLU A 53 4.50 -7.31 -5.31
CA GLU A 53 5.19 -8.28 -6.15
C GLU A 53 5.48 -9.53 -5.30
N ALA A 54 4.91 -10.67 -5.67
CA ALA A 54 5.07 -11.93 -4.96
C ALA A 54 5.04 -13.09 -5.94
N ASP A 55 5.93 -14.07 -5.76
CA ASP A 55 6.03 -15.27 -6.60
C ASP A 55 6.10 -14.98 -8.12
N GLY A 56 6.81 -13.91 -8.49
CA GLY A 56 6.93 -13.47 -9.89
C GLY A 56 5.65 -12.89 -10.49
N LYS A 57 4.62 -12.64 -9.67
CA LYS A 57 3.34 -12.04 -10.07
C LYS A 57 3.14 -10.68 -9.37
N ASN A 58 2.38 -9.82 -10.02
CA ASN A 58 1.91 -8.57 -9.41
C ASN A 58 0.47 -8.75 -8.93
N TYR A 59 0.26 -8.53 -7.65
CA TYR A 59 -1.05 -8.46 -7.01
C TYR A 59 -1.49 -7.01 -6.95
N TYR A 60 -2.78 -6.76 -7.18
CA TYR A 60 -3.35 -5.42 -7.20
C TYR A 60 -4.51 -5.34 -6.22
N GLY A 61 -4.50 -4.32 -5.39
CA GLY A 61 -5.50 -4.14 -4.36
C GLY A 61 -5.87 -2.68 -4.16
N ALA A 62 -7.05 -2.46 -3.59
CA ALA A 62 -7.48 -1.14 -3.12
C ALA A 62 -7.45 -1.11 -1.59
N LEU A 63 -6.73 -0.15 -1.02
CA LEU A 63 -6.49 -0.02 0.40
C LEU A 63 -7.75 0.41 1.15
N THR A 64 -8.28 -0.46 2.02
CA THR A 64 -9.47 -0.16 2.82
C THR A 64 -9.12 0.33 4.21
N ASP A 65 -8.10 -0.27 4.84
CA ASP A 65 -7.71 0.02 6.22
C ASP A 65 -6.21 -0.08 6.43
N ILE A 66 -5.72 0.69 7.39
CA ILE A 66 -4.33 0.69 7.83
C ILE A 66 -4.31 0.42 9.33
N TYR A 67 -3.58 -0.60 9.75
CA TYR A 67 -3.47 -1.03 11.14
C TYR A 67 -2.01 -0.98 11.58
N GLU A 68 -1.72 -0.37 12.73
CA GLU A 68 -0.43 -0.48 13.40
C GLU A 68 -0.57 -1.39 14.62
N LEU A 69 0.13 -2.51 14.57
CA LEU A 69 0.27 -3.46 15.65
C LEU A 69 1.45 -3.04 16.53
N ASP A 70 1.19 -2.83 17.81
CA ASP A 70 2.22 -2.54 18.81
C ASP A 70 2.58 -3.80 19.59
N TYR A 71 3.88 -4.11 19.66
CA TYR A 71 4.39 -5.25 20.44
C TYR A 71 4.87 -4.78 21.80
N TYR A 72 3.95 -4.24 22.60
CA TYR A 72 4.20 -3.74 23.95
C TYR A 72 5.32 -2.68 24.00
N GLY A 73 5.33 -1.77 23.02
CA GLY A 73 6.34 -0.71 22.89
C GLY A 73 7.74 -1.16 22.43
N LYS A 74 7.94 -2.45 22.10
CA LYS A 74 9.25 -2.94 21.63
C LYS A 74 9.48 -2.70 20.15
N PHE A 75 8.47 -2.98 19.33
CA PHE A 75 8.46 -2.61 17.91
C PHE A 75 7.02 -2.52 17.41
N LYS A 76 6.87 -1.92 16.23
CA LYS A 76 5.58 -1.68 15.59
C LYS A 76 5.57 -2.24 14.17
N VAL A 77 4.42 -2.76 13.76
CA VAL A 77 4.21 -3.34 12.44
C VAL A 77 2.98 -2.72 11.82
N VAL A 78 3.10 -2.19 10.60
CA VAL A 78 1.96 -1.62 9.88
C VAL A 78 1.48 -2.55 8.80
N LEU A 79 0.20 -2.92 8.89
CA LEU A 79 -0.52 -3.76 7.95
C LEU A 79 -1.51 -2.93 7.15
N PHE A 80 -1.53 -3.16 5.85
CA PHE A 80 -2.54 -2.67 4.93
C PHE A 80 -3.55 -3.77 4.68
N ARG A 81 -4.82 -3.46 4.88
CA ARG A 81 -5.93 -4.31 4.44
C ARG A 81 -6.37 -3.84 3.07
N CYS A 82 -6.39 -4.75 2.10
CA CYS A 82 -6.77 -4.41 0.74
C CYS A 82 -7.88 -5.33 0.21
N ASN A 83 -8.71 -4.78 -0.66
CA ASN A 83 -9.55 -5.56 -1.57
C ASN A 83 -8.69 -6.01 -2.75
N TRP A 84 -8.19 -7.25 -2.72
CA TRP A 84 -7.31 -7.81 -3.74
C TRP A 84 -8.07 -8.38 -4.93
N VAL A 85 -7.68 -7.97 -6.14
CA VAL A 85 -8.25 -8.42 -7.42
C VAL A 85 -7.83 -9.86 -7.72
N ASP A 86 -8.75 -10.68 -8.24
CA ASP A 86 -8.50 -12.06 -8.66
C ASP A 86 -7.56 -12.16 -9.87
N ILE A 87 -6.26 -12.23 -9.59
CA ILE A 87 -5.22 -12.35 -10.63
C ILE A 87 -5.14 -13.74 -11.26
N ASN A 88 -5.80 -14.75 -10.68
CA ASN A 88 -5.77 -16.12 -11.21
C ASN A 88 -6.88 -16.35 -12.24
N SER A 89 -7.72 -15.35 -12.48
CA SER A 89 -8.85 -15.41 -13.39
C SER A 89 -8.75 -14.32 -14.46
N PRO A 90 -9.02 -14.64 -15.75
CA PRO A 90 -9.10 -13.63 -16.81
C PRO A 90 -10.26 -12.64 -16.61
N ARG A 91 -11.15 -12.91 -15.64
CA ARG A 91 -12.23 -11.98 -15.24
C ARG A 91 -11.75 -10.92 -14.26
N GLY A 92 -10.66 -11.15 -13.54
CA GLY A 92 -10.07 -10.22 -12.57
C GLY A 92 -8.86 -9.47 -13.13
N LEU A 93 -8.00 -10.14 -13.89
CA LEU A 93 -6.81 -9.53 -14.50
C LEU A 93 -6.71 -9.87 -15.99
N ARG A 94 -6.44 -8.86 -16.82
CA ARG A 94 -6.10 -9.07 -18.23
C ARG A 94 -5.10 -8.02 -18.72
N GLN A 95 -4.53 -8.29 -19.89
CA GLN A 95 -3.76 -7.30 -20.65
C GLN A 95 -4.53 -6.91 -21.91
N ASP A 96 -4.46 -5.64 -22.29
CA ASP A 96 -4.98 -5.20 -23.58
C ASP A 96 -3.99 -5.50 -24.72
N ILE A 97 -4.38 -5.16 -25.95
CA ILE A 97 -3.54 -5.35 -27.15
C ILE A 97 -2.24 -4.54 -27.11
N ASN A 98 -2.18 -3.49 -26.30
CA ASN A 98 -1.01 -2.63 -26.14
C ASN A 98 -0.13 -3.08 -24.95
N GLY A 99 -0.50 -4.17 -24.26
CA GLY A 99 0.22 -4.71 -23.11
C GLY A 99 -0.07 -4.01 -21.78
N PHE A 100 -1.04 -3.10 -21.73
CA PHE A 100 -1.43 -2.46 -20.49
C PHE A 100 -2.22 -3.41 -19.60
N THR A 101 -1.96 -3.35 -18.29
CA THR A 101 -2.65 -4.18 -17.30
C THR A 101 -3.98 -3.55 -16.91
N LEU A 102 -5.04 -4.35 -17.00
CA LEU A 102 -6.40 -3.99 -16.61
C LEU A 102 -6.83 -4.89 -15.45
N VAL A 103 -7.40 -4.28 -14.41
CA VAL A 103 -7.90 -4.97 -13.22
C VAL A 103 -9.40 -4.77 -13.06
N ASN A 104 -10.08 -5.76 -12.48
CA ASN A 104 -11.51 -5.73 -12.23
C ASN A 104 -11.82 -5.97 -10.74
N PHE A 105 -12.17 -4.89 -10.03
CA PHE A 105 -12.49 -4.93 -8.60
C PHE A 105 -13.83 -5.61 -8.27
N SER A 106 -14.66 -5.95 -9.26
CA SER A 106 -15.84 -6.81 -9.04
C SER A 106 -15.47 -8.30 -8.92
N ARG A 107 -14.20 -8.66 -9.11
CA ARG A 107 -13.67 -10.02 -8.97
C ARG A 107 -12.50 -9.99 -7.98
N LEU A 108 -12.77 -10.29 -6.72
CA LEU A 108 -11.77 -10.30 -5.65
C LEU A 108 -11.25 -11.73 -5.39
N ILE A 109 -9.95 -11.88 -5.07
CA ILE A 109 -9.35 -13.16 -4.63
C ILE A 109 -10.03 -13.61 -3.34
N HIS A 110 -10.18 -12.66 -2.42
CA HIS A 110 -10.68 -12.89 -1.09
C HIS A 110 -12.10 -12.35 -0.99
N THR A 111 -13.02 -13.24 -0.60
CA THR A 111 -14.42 -12.90 -0.38
C THR A 111 -14.75 -12.80 1.11
N GLY A 112 -13.79 -13.16 1.97
CA GLY A 112 -13.96 -13.22 3.43
C GLY A 112 -14.71 -14.48 3.89
N VAL A 113 -14.91 -15.45 3.00
CA VAL A 113 -15.66 -16.68 3.27
C VAL A 113 -14.75 -17.81 3.73
N LEU A 114 -13.51 -17.86 3.23
CA LEU A 114 -12.58 -18.95 3.51
C LEU A 114 -11.56 -18.53 4.56
N LEU A 115 -11.14 -19.46 5.43
CA LEU A 115 -10.09 -19.22 6.43
C LEU A 115 -8.74 -18.81 5.83
N LYS A 116 -8.51 -19.14 4.56
CA LYS A 116 -7.31 -18.76 3.80
C LYS A 116 -7.39 -17.37 3.15
N ASP A 117 -8.50 -16.66 3.33
CA ASP A 117 -8.66 -15.33 2.78
C ASP A 117 -7.88 -14.33 3.64
N ASP A 118 -6.64 -14.04 3.24
CA ASP A 118 -5.77 -13.09 3.90
C ASP A 118 -5.73 -11.75 3.14
N PRO A 119 -6.46 -10.72 3.59
CA PRO A 119 -6.49 -9.43 2.92
C PRO A 119 -5.29 -8.53 3.29
N PHE A 120 -4.40 -8.97 4.19
CA PHE A 120 -3.38 -8.12 4.76
C PHE A 120 -2.04 -8.22 4.01
N VAL A 121 -1.33 -7.11 3.96
CA VAL A 121 0.07 -7.06 3.55
C VAL A 121 0.84 -6.10 4.45
N PHE A 122 2.13 -6.33 4.63
CA PHE A 122 2.99 -5.34 5.27
C PHE A 122 3.09 -4.08 4.41
N SER A 123 2.94 -2.91 5.03
CA SER A 123 3.05 -1.63 4.31
C SER A 123 4.41 -1.47 3.61
N SER A 124 5.48 -2.06 4.15
CA SER A 124 6.83 -2.03 3.58
C SER A 124 6.95 -2.75 2.24
N GLN A 125 6.05 -3.69 1.94
CA GLN A 125 6.01 -4.43 0.67
C GLN A 125 5.12 -3.75 -0.38
N ALA A 126 4.33 -2.76 0.03
CA ALA A 126 3.37 -2.08 -0.83
C ALA A 126 4.07 -1.05 -1.73
N ARG A 127 3.78 -1.12 -3.03
CA ARG A 127 4.03 -0.04 -4.00
C ARG A 127 2.72 0.64 -4.34
N GLN A 128 2.76 1.93 -4.63
CA GLN A 128 1.57 2.67 -5.01
C GLN A 128 1.28 2.53 -6.51
N VAL A 129 -0.01 2.40 -6.84
CA VAL A 129 -0.52 2.42 -8.20
C VAL A 129 -1.76 3.31 -8.28
N PHE A 130 -2.06 3.77 -9.49
CA PHE A 130 -3.29 4.48 -9.83
C PHE A 130 -4.18 3.58 -10.66
N PHE A 131 -5.49 3.62 -10.42
CA PHE A 131 -6.48 2.96 -11.24
C PHE A 131 -7.29 3.99 -12.01
N VAL A 132 -7.26 3.89 -13.35
CA VAL A 132 -8.06 4.73 -14.25
C VAL A 132 -9.16 3.89 -14.85
N GLN A 133 -10.41 4.20 -14.53
CA GLN A 133 -11.57 3.46 -15.04
C GLN A 133 -11.63 3.52 -16.57
N ASP A 134 -11.85 2.37 -17.20
CA ASP A 134 -12.03 2.27 -18.66
C ASP A 134 -13.37 2.92 -19.05
N SER A 135 -13.34 3.77 -20.06
CA SER A 135 -14.52 4.48 -20.56
C SER A 135 -15.50 3.55 -21.29
N LYS A 136 -15.04 2.42 -21.83
CA LYS A 136 -15.85 1.43 -22.54
C LYS A 136 -16.46 0.40 -21.60
N ASP A 137 -15.73 0.00 -20.56
CA ASP A 137 -16.20 -0.98 -19.57
C ASP A 137 -15.83 -0.55 -18.16
N LYS A 138 -16.82 0.02 -17.46
CA LYS A 138 -16.68 0.58 -16.11
C LYS A 138 -16.20 -0.42 -15.05
N ASN A 139 -16.27 -1.72 -15.31
CA ASN A 139 -15.77 -2.73 -14.37
C ASN A 139 -14.25 -2.89 -14.44
N TRP A 140 -13.60 -2.39 -15.49
CA TRP A 140 -12.17 -2.47 -15.66
C TRP A 140 -11.50 -1.13 -15.37
N SER A 141 -10.34 -1.22 -14.75
CA SER A 141 -9.47 -0.08 -14.53
C SER A 141 -8.06 -0.37 -15.02
N LEU A 142 -7.50 0.56 -15.78
CA LEU A 142 -6.11 0.57 -16.19
C LEU A 142 -5.20 0.82 -14.99
N VAL A 143 -4.14 0.03 -14.86
CA VAL A 143 -3.15 0.19 -13.79
C VAL A 143 -2.00 1.09 -14.25
N ILE A 144 -1.78 2.18 -13.54
CA ILE A 144 -0.64 3.09 -13.74
C ILE A 144 0.28 2.97 -12.52
N LYS A 145 1.51 2.47 -12.73
CA LYS A 145 2.52 2.41 -11.66
C LYS A 145 3.03 3.82 -11.34
N THR A 146 3.04 4.19 -10.06
CA THR A 146 3.58 5.49 -9.64
C THR A 146 5.06 5.35 -9.25
N LYS A 147 5.79 6.46 -9.34
CA LYS A 147 7.14 6.57 -8.78
C LYS A 147 7.06 7.25 -7.40
N PRO A 148 7.86 6.83 -6.41
CA PRO A 148 7.89 7.48 -5.10
C PRO A 148 8.41 8.92 -5.23
N ARG A 149 7.91 9.82 -4.38
CA ARG A 149 8.21 11.26 -4.46
C ARG A 149 9.60 11.63 -3.91
N ASP A 150 10.19 10.78 -3.07
CA ASP A 150 11.47 11.06 -2.38
C ASP A 150 12.72 10.72 -3.19
N LEU A 151 12.57 10.34 -4.46
CA LEU A 151 13.70 10.29 -5.40
C LEU A 151 13.84 11.65 -6.10
N TYR A 152 14.13 12.71 -5.33
CA TYR A 152 14.92 13.78 -5.92
C TYR A 152 16.32 13.21 -6.14
N ASP A 153 16.67 12.90 -7.39
CA ASP A 153 18.02 12.53 -7.82
C ASP A 153 18.95 13.75 -7.65
N MET A 154 19.26 14.06 -6.39
CA MET A 154 20.36 14.94 -6.02
C MET A 154 21.61 14.08 -6.16
N GLY A 155 22.16 14.04 -7.38
CA GLY A 155 23.19 13.10 -7.82
C GLY A 155 24.19 12.69 -6.73
N LYS A 156 24.43 11.37 -6.66
CA LYS A 156 25.37 10.65 -5.77
C LYS A 156 26.33 11.56 -5.01
N ARG A 157 26.10 11.72 -3.71
CA ARG A 157 27.20 11.90 -2.74
C ARG A 157 27.44 10.55 -2.10
N LEU A 158 28.61 10.00 -2.40
CA LEU A 158 29.17 8.80 -1.78
C LEU A 158 29.51 9.10 -0.31
N GLU A 159 29.45 8.03 0.50
CA GLU A 159 30.15 7.83 1.79
C GLU A 159 29.50 8.61 2.97
N GLU A 160 29.21 8.08 4.17
CA GLU A 160 29.72 6.93 4.96
C GLU A 160 28.61 6.39 5.92
N GLU A 161 29.00 5.43 6.76
CA GLU A 161 28.27 4.48 7.62
C GLU A 161 27.34 5.04 8.73
N ASP A 162 26.44 4.15 9.19
CA ASP A 162 25.60 4.17 10.41
C ASP A 162 24.68 5.38 10.64
N ASP A 163 23.40 5.24 10.27
CA ASP A 163 22.29 5.71 11.10
C ASP A 163 20.98 5.02 10.66
N ASP A 164 20.11 4.74 11.62
CA ASP A 164 18.83 4.06 11.45
C ASP A 164 18.06 4.60 10.23
N THR A 165 17.76 3.72 9.27
CA THR A 165 16.97 4.09 8.08
C THR A 165 15.50 4.24 8.48
N TYR A 166 15.20 5.26 9.28
CA TYR A 166 13.86 5.78 9.53
C TYR A 166 13.40 6.50 8.26
N THR A 167 13.12 5.72 7.21
CA THR A 167 12.48 6.24 6.00
C THR A 167 11.05 6.67 6.37
N GLN A 168 10.92 7.93 6.79
CA GLN A 168 9.71 8.71 7.12
C GLN A 168 8.40 7.92 7.14
N CYS A 169 8.19 7.15 8.20
CA CYS A 169 6.89 6.53 8.51
C CYS A 169 6.07 7.49 9.36
N MET A 170 5.28 8.37 8.73
CA MET A 170 4.48 9.37 9.45
C MET A 170 2.99 9.24 9.10
N PRO A 171 2.11 8.99 10.09
CA PRO A 171 0.66 9.13 9.91
C PRO A 171 0.29 10.62 9.74
N TYR A 172 -0.66 10.95 8.86
CA TYR A 172 -0.97 12.34 8.50
C TYR A 172 -2.47 12.70 8.61
N ASN A 173 -2.77 13.74 9.38
CA ASN A 173 -3.96 14.57 9.23
C ASN A 173 -3.53 15.87 8.51
N VAL A 174 -3.94 16.08 7.25
CA VAL A 174 -3.34 17.09 6.34
C VAL A 174 -4.16 18.38 6.32
N VAL A 175 -3.50 19.52 6.57
CA VAL A 175 -3.83 20.84 5.98
C VAL A 175 -2.96 21.04 4.73
N PRO A 176 -3.46 21.63 3.62
CA PRO A 176 -2.72 21.72 2.36
C PRO A 176 -1.98 23.06 2.20
N THR A 177 -0.83 23.03 1.53
CA THR A 177 -0.29 24.15 0.75
C THR A 177 0.34 23.64 -0.55
N ASP A 178 -0.27 24.04 -1.67
CA ASP A 178 0.25 24.60 -2.94
C ASP A 178 1.76 24.41 -3.26
N GLU A 179 2.25 24.20 -4.49
CA GLU A 179 1.69 24.33 -5.85
C GLU A 179 2.67 23.70 -6.90
N VAL A 180 2.09 23.37 -8.07
CA VAL A 180 2.58 23.22 -9.48
C VAL A 180 3.87 22.44 -9.86
N ASN A 181 3.66 21.35 -10.63
CA ASN A 181 4.29 21.13 -11.95
C ASN A 181 3.56 19.99 -12.71
N ALA A 182 3.23 20.21 -13.98
CA ALA A 182 2.27 19.39 -14.73
C ALA A 182 2.91 18.22 -15.53
N PRO A 183 2.56 16.97 -15.18
CA PRO A 183 2.39 15.85 -16.11
C PRO A 183 0.90 15.45 -16.19
N MET A 184 0.55 14.49 -17.07
CA MET A 184 -0.79 13.88 -17.21
C MET A 184 -1.59 13.94 -15.90
N SER A 185 -2.70 14.67 -15.92
CA SER A 185 -3.50 14.96 -14.73
C SER A 185 -4.01 13.67 -14.10
N LEU A 186 -3.32 13.18 -13.07
CA LEU A 186 -3.79 12.11 -12.17
C LEU A 186 -4.86 12.62 -11.18
N ILE A 187 -5.52 13.71 -11.54
CA ILE A 187 -6.62 14.33 -10.79
C ILE A 187 -7.91 13.69 -11.30
N ARG A 188 -8.65 13.09 -10.38
CA ARG A 188 -10.02 12.64 -10.60
C ARG A 188 -10.89 13.82 -11.04
N MET A 189 -11.56 13.64 -12.17
CA MET A 189 -12.50 14.62 -12.73
C MET A 189 -13.95 14.37 -12.27
N ASP A 190 -14.20 13.25 -11.61
CA ASP A 190 -15.50 12.83 -11.07
C ASP A 190 -15.80 13.40 -9.67
N VAL A 191 -14.87 14.17 -9.09
CA VAL A 191 -14.97 14.74 -7.76
C VAL A 191 -14.73 16.26 -7.83
N GLU A 192 -15.69 17.05 -7.34
CA GLU A 192 -15.65 18.54 -7.34
C GLU A 192 -14.66 19.12 -6.33
#